data_AF-A0A1Q5TQV3-F1
#
_entry.id   AF-A0A1Q5TQV3-F1
#
_cell.length_a   1.000
_cell.length_b   1.000
_cell.length_c   1.000
_cell.angle_alpha   90.00
_cell.angle_beta   90.00
_cell.angle_gamma   90.00
#
_symmetry.space_group_name_H-M   'P 1'
#
loop_
_entity.id
_entity.type
_entity.pdbx_description
1 polymer ?
#
loop_
_entity_poly.entity_id
_entity_poly.type
_entity_poly.pdbx_seq_one_letter_code
_entity_poly.pdbx_strand_id
1 'polypeptide(L)'
;MSLETSLDKNNELLERKTALLEQQNSLIEQQNTLNTYQAELLVQHNELMAQFVSALAIFKPNIPAANDDQSIVATVEQPAKPKKSSVKKAVDTTPVDIETLDLETVVAIAVLFKNDAYNLTADKLAQARAVIDGIGEAERNGQVDALDCALQGLPELKPLTNAVILDLCLEMVANWDDIPGITERREFAVALLNEGKQTTEPEPEPEPEPEFYAALYDQTQQALLRLAKGGYRNEATGIVHKFGAKKLGDIPQEKLPEVLKLAEAAWVEE
;
A
#
# COMPACT_ATOMS: atom_id res chain seq x y z
N MET A 1 50.90 9.78 13.74
CA MET A 1 49.60 10.31 14.23
C MET A 1 48.36 9.66 13.61
N SER A 2 48.42 8.97 12.45
CA SER A 2 47.22 8.41 11.79
C SER A 2 46.77 7.01 12.25
N LEU A 3 47.68 6.22 12.85
CA LEU A 3 47.39 4.85 13.30
C LEU A 3 46.74 4.80 14.69
N GLU A 4 47.25 5.58 15.65
CA GLU A 4 46.68 5.73 17.00
C GLU A 4 45.23 6.22 16.95
N THR A 5 44.97 7.27 16.17
CA THR A 5 43.62 7.81 15.96
C THR A 5 42.65 6.84 15.27
N SER A 6 43.15 5.84 14.55
CA SER A 6 42.31 4.79 13.95
C SER A 6 42.01 3.67 14.93
N LEU A 7 42.97 3.35 15.80
CA LEU A 7 42.80 2.35 16.86
C LEU A 7 41.79 2.84 17.91
N ASP A 8 41.88 4.10 18.31
CA ASP A 8 40.96 4.72 19.26
C ASP A 8 39.51 4.72 18.75
N LYS A 9 39.30 5.06 17.47
CA LYS A 9 37.98 5.01 16.82
C LYS A 9 37.40 3.60 16.77
N ASN A 10 38.23 2.58 16.55
CA ASN A 10 37.78 1.19 16.53
C ASN A 10 37.39 0.71 17.94
N ASN A 11 38.10 1.15 18.97
CA ASN A 11 37.74 0.86 20.36
C ASN A 11 36.42 1.55 20.75
N GLU A 12 36.24 2.82 20.39
CA GLU A 12 34.95 3.52 20.59
C GLU A 12 33.79 2.83 19.86
N LEU A 13 34.03 2.35 18.63
CA LEU A 13 33.01 1.61 17.87
C LEU A 13 32.64 0.29 18.57
N LEU A 14 33.63 -0.42 19.11
CA LEU A 14 33.41 -1.67 19.83
C LEU A 14 32.64 -1.47 21.14
N GLU A 15 32.95 -0.39 21.88
CA GLU A 15 32.20 0.01 23.07
C GLU A 15 30.76 0.35 22.73
N ARG A 16 30.52 1.14 21.67
CA ARG A 16 29.15 1.44 21.19
C ARG A 16 28.39 0.18 20.80
N LYS A 17 29.04 -0.76 20.10
CA LYS A 17 28.43 -2.04 19.72
C LYS A 17 28.05 -2.86 20.95
N THR A 18 28.91 -2.90 21.95
CA THR A 18 28.66 -3.62 23.21
C THR A 18 27.48 -3.00 23.96
N ALA A 19 27.44 -1.67 24.08
CA ALA A 19 26.33 -0.97 24.72
C ALA A 19 24.99 -1.18 23.97
N LEU A 20 25.01 -1.19 22.63
CA LEU A 20 23.82 -1.45 21.83
C LEU A 20 23.29 -2.88 22.04
N LEU A 21 24.19 -3.85 22.15
CA LEU A 21 23.83 -5.25 22.36
C LEU A 21 23.24 -5.46 23.76
N GLU A 22 23.76 -4.76 24.77
CA GLU A 22 23.20 -4.76 26.12
C GLU A 22 21.82 -4.09 26.17
N GLN A 23 21.64 -2.98 25.46
CA GLN A 23 20.32 -2.35 25.29
C GLN A 23 19.31 -3.29 24.61
N GLN A 24 19.74 -4.02 23.58
CA GLN A 24 18.89 -4.98 22.88
C GLN A 24 18.46 -6.12 23.80
N ASN A 25 19.38 -6.67 24.61
CA ASN A 25 19.04 -7.71 25.58
C ASN A 25 18.04 -7.20 26.63
N SER A 26 18.22 -5.98 27.13
CA SER A 26 17.28 -5.36 28.06
C SER A 26 15.88 -5.20 27.45
N LEU A 27 15.79 -4.81 26.17
CA LEU A 27 14.51 -4.69 25.46
C LEU A 27 13.82 -6.05 25.32
N ILE A 28 14.58 -7.11 25.01
CA ILE A 28 14.05 -8.47 24.90
C ILE A 28 13.49 -8.95 26.25
N GLU A 29 14.20 -8.68 27.35
CA GLU A 29 13.72 -9.02 28.69
C GLU A 29 12.43 -8.27 29.06
N GLN A 30 12.34 -6.98 28.72
CA GLN A 30 11.12 -6.20 28.90
C GLN A 30 9.96 -6.78 28.09
N GLN A 31 10.20 -7.19 26.84
CA GLN A 31 9.17 -7.79 25.99
C GLN A 31 8.69 -9.13 26.55
N ASN A 32 9.60 -9.98 27.03
CA ASN A 32 9.23 -11.26 27.65
C ASN A 32 8.39 -11.05 28.92
N THR A 33 8.73 -10.03 29.71
CA THR A 33 7.97 -9.65 30.90
C THR A 33 6.56 -9.19 30.52
N LEU A 34 6.43 -8.34 29.50
CA LEU A 34 5.14 -7.88 29.00
C LEU A 34 4.28 -9.04 28.48
N ASN A 35 4.87 -9.96 27.73
CA ASN A 35 4.17 -11.15 27.22
C ASN A 35 3.66 -12.04 28.38
N THR A 36 4.44 -12.14 29.46
CA THR A 36 4.04 -12.88 30.67
C THR A 36 2.83 -12.22 31.33
N TYR A 37 2.85 -10.89 31.50
CA TYR A 37 1.69 -10.16 32.03
C TYR A 37 0.45 -10.29 31.15
N GLN A 38 0.61 -10.30 29.82
CA GLN A 38 -0.51 -10.53 28.91
C GLN A 38 -1.10 -11.93 29.06
N ALA A 39 -0.26 -12.96 29.21
CA ALA A 39 -0.71 -14.33 29.42
C ALA A 39 -1.48 -14.47 30.75
N GLU A 40 -0.98 -13.88 31.83
CA GLU A 40 -1.67 -13.86 33.14
C GLU A 40 -3.02 -13.15 33.06
N LEU A 41 -3.09 -12.01 32.37
CA LEU A 41 -4.34 -11.27 32.20
C LEU A 41 -5.39 -12.07 31.41
N LEU A 42 -4.95 -12.81 30.39
CA LEU A 42 -5.82 -13.67 29.59
C LEU A 42 -6.38 -14.84 30.42
N VAL A 43 -5.55 -15.45 31.27
CA VAL A 43 -6.00 -16.46 32.23
C VAL A 43 -7.03 -15.90 33.19
N GLN A 44 -6.78 -14.71 33.78
CA GLN A 44 -7.72 -14.03 34.67
C GLN A 44 -9.06 -13.75 33.99
N HIS A 45 -9.05 -13.29 32.74
CA HIS A 45 -10.28 -13.06 31.97
C HIS A 45 -11.04 -14.37 31.73
N ASN A 46 -10.35 -15.43 31.32
CA ASN A 46 -10.98 -16.73 31.10
C ASN A 46 -11.61 -17.30 32.39
N GLU A 47 -10.93 -17.14 33.53
CA GLU A 47 -11.48 -17.53 34.84
C GLU A 47 -12.74 -16.72 35.19
N LEU A 48 -12.73 -15.40 34.97
CA LEU A 48 -13.90 -14.55 35.20
C LEU A 48 -15.07 -14.95 34.30
N MET A 49 -14.81 -15.26 33.03
CA MET A 49 -15.83 -15.75 32.09
C MET A 49 -16.41 -17.09 32.55
N ALA A 50 -15.57 -18.01 33.02
CA ALA A 50 -16.03 -19.29 33.57
C ALA A 50 -16.90 -19.10 34.82
N GLN A 51 -16.55 -18.16 35.70
CA GLN A 51 -17.38 -17.78 36.86
C GLN A 51 -18.72 -17.19 36.42
N PHE A 52 -18.73 -16.31 35.41
CA PHE A 52 -19.96 -15.70 34.89
C PHE A 52 -20.89 -16.74 34.26
N VAL A 53 -20.37 -17.65 33.44
CA VAL A 53 -21.12 -18.77 32.86
C VAL A 53 -21.69 -19.67 33.96
N SER A 54 -20.90 -19.96 34.99
CA SER A 54 -21.36 -20.75 36.15
C SER A 54 -22.47 -20.03 36.93
N ALA A 55 -22.36 -18.72 37.14
CA ALA A 55 -23.39 -17.92 37.79
C ALA A 55 -24.70 -17.88 36.99
N LEU A 56 -24.61 -17.78 35.66
CA LEU A 56 -25.78 -17.86 34.76
C LEU A 56 -26.42 -19.25 34.77
N ALA A 57 -25.63 -20.33 34.82
CA ALA A 57 -26.15 -21.69 34.90
C ALA A 57 -26.94 -21.96 36.20
N ILE A 58 -26.61 -21.25 37.29
CA ILE A 58 -27.36 -21.32 38.56
C ILE A 58 -28.70 -20.56 38.45
N PHE A 59 -28.80 -19.57 37.56
CA PHE A 59 -30.01 -18.78 37.34
C PHE A 59 -31.02 -19.54 36.45
N LYS A 60 -31.75 -20.49 37.03
CA LYS A 60 -32.94 -21.09 36.38
C LYS A 60 -34.08 -20.06 36.34
N PRO A 61 -34.55 -19.59 35.17
CA PRO A 61 -35.83 -18.92 35.11
C PRO A 61 -36.92 -19.91 35.50
N ASN A 62 -37.75 -19.53 36.48
CA ASN A 62 -38.93 -20.28 36.87
C ASN A 62 -39.94 -20.30 35.71
N ILE A 63 -39.82 -21.28 34.82
CA ILE A 63 -40.80 -21.57 33.77
C ILE A 63 -41.56 -22.82 34.23
N PRO A 64 -42.89 -22.75 34.46
CA PRO A 64 -43.66 -23.91 34.88
C PRO A 64 -43.66 -24.98 33.78
N ALA A 65 -43.38 -26.20 34.23
CA ALA A 65 -43.16 -27.39 33.44
C ALA A 65 -44.38 -27.84 32.64
N ALA A 66 -44.12 -28.29 31.41
CA ALA A 66 -44.89 -29.36 30.77
C ALA A 66 -43.90 -30.48 30.41
N ASN A 67 -43.93 -31.52 31.26
CA ASN A 67 -43.70 -32.96 31.04
C ASN A 67 -43.18 -33.41 29.66
N ASP A 68 -42.35 -34.43 29.51
CA ASP A 68 -41.49 -35.24 30.38
C ASP A 68 -40.68 -36.14 29.43
N ASP A 69 -39.53 -36.61 29.90
CA ASP A 69 -38.92 -37.89 29.54
C ASP A 69 -38.28 -38.08 28.13
N GLN A 70 -36.94 -37.99 28.04
CA GLN A 70 -36.06 -39.17 28.18
C GLN A 70 -34.57 -38.87 27.94
N SER A 71 -33.80 -39.21 28.98
CA SER A 71 -32.45 -39.80 29.00
C SER A 71 -31.34 -39.26 28.09
N ILE A 72 -30.40 -38.58 28.75
CA ILE A 72 -29.08 -38.19 28.26
C ILE A 72 -28.15 -39.38 28.46
N VAL A 73 -27.68 -40.00 27.38
CA VAL A 73 -26.52 -40.90 27.41
C VAL A 73 -25.49 -40.34 26.43
N ALA A 74 -24.31 -40.06 26.95
CA ALA A 74 -23.17 -39.52 26.22
C ALA A 74 -22.78 -40.39 25.03
N THR A 75 -22.63 -39.78 23.86
CA THR A 75 -21.71 -40.23 22.81
C THR A 75 -21.06 -39.00 22.22
N VAL A 76 -19.74 -38.97 22.28
CA VAL A 76 -18.88 -38.05 21.55
C VAL A 76 -19.16 -38.26 20.07
N GLU A 77 -19.86 -37.33 19.43
CA GLU A 77 -19.94 -37.24 17.99
C GLU A 77 -19.39 -35.88 17.56
N GLN A 78 -18.27 -35.97 16.84
CA GLN A 78 -17.58 -34.92 16.11
C GLN A 78 -18.61 -34.05 15.36
N PRO A 79 -18.62 -32.71 15.49
CA PRO A 79 -19.60 -31.92 14.77
C PRO A 79 -19.31 -31.98 13.27
N ALA A 80 -20.19 -32.70 12.58
CA ALA A 80 -20.33 -32.68 11.14
C ALA A 80 -20.52 -31.24 10.64
N LYS A 81 -19.88 -30.96 9.50
CA LYS A 81 -19.97 -29.75 8.69
C LYS A 81 -21.34 -29.05 8.80
N PRO A 82 -21.40 -27.73 9.07
CA PRO A 82 -22.66 -27.01 8.99
C PRO A 82 -23.13 -27.03 7.52
N LYS A 83 -24.27 -27.71 7.30
CA LYS A 83 -25.04 -27.56 6.08
C LYS A 83 -25.49 -26.11 5.98
N LYS A 84 -25.06 -25.44 4.91
CA LYS A 84 -25.62 -24.16 4.44
C LYS A 84 -27.15 -24.23 4.48
N SER A 85 -27.76 -23.52 5.42
CA SER A 85 -29.17 -23.13 5.33
C SER A 85 -29.25 -22.02 4.29
N SER A 86 -29.56 -22.39 3.06
CA SER A 86 -29.88 -21.47 1.97
C SER A 86 -31.24 -20.80 2.21
N VAL A 87 -31.27 -19.84 3.12
CA VAL A 87 -32.26 -18.75 3.07
C VAL A 87 -31.72 -17.76 2.04
N LYS A 88 -32.39 -17.65 0.88
CA LYS A 88 -32.08 -16.64 -0.12
C LYS A 88 -32.33 -15.25 0.50
N LYS A 89 -31.28 -14.67 1.07
CA LYS A 89 -31.25 -13.25 1.43
C LYS A 89 -31.47 -12.47 0.12
N ALA A 90 -32.40 -11.53 0.12
CA ALA A 90 -32.60 -10.67 -1.04
C ALA A 90 -31.30 -9.89 -1.29
N VAL A 91 -30.70 -10.05 -2.48
CA VAL A 91 -29.46 -9.38 -2.84
C VAL A 91 -29.76 -7.91 -3.03
N ASP A 92 -29.17 -7.06 -2.19
CA ASP A 92 -29.26 -5.61 -2.32
C ASP A 92 -28.24 -5.13 -3.36
N THR A 93 -28.75 -4.77 -4.53
CA THR A 93 -27.94 -4.33 -5.68
C THR A 93 -27.71 -2.83 -5.71
N THR A 94 -27.99 -2.11 -4.62
CA THR A 94 -27.76 -0.67 -4.55
C THR A 94 -26.28 -0.38 -4.82
N PRO A 95 -25.93 0.41 -5.85
CA PRO A 95 -24.55 0.76 -6.15
C PRO A 95 -23.93 1.56 -5.00
N VAL A 96 -22.67 1.27 -4.69
CA VAL A 96 -21.90 1.99 -3.65
C VAL A 96 -20.71 2.66 -4.32
N ASP A 97 -20.44 3.89 -3.93
CA ASP A 97 -19.26 4.64 -4.38
C ASP A 97 -18.01 4.22 -3.60
N ILE A 98 -16.98 3.80 -4.33
CA ILE A 98 -15.73 3.30 -3.77
C ILE A 98 -14.90 4.40 -3.10
N GLU A 99 -15.02 5.65 -3.55
CA GLU A 99 -14.25 6.80 -3.02
C GLU A 99 -14.69 7.21 -1.60
N THR A 100 -15.80 6.64 -1.12
CA THR A 100 -16.32 6.89 0.24
C THR A 100 -15.81 5.90 1.28
N LEU A 101 -15.04 4.90 0.86
CA LEU A 101 -14.63 3.77 1.70
C LEU A 101 -13.27 4.01 2.36
N ASP A 102 -13.04 3.32 3.47
CA ASP A 102 -11.75 3.22 4.13
C ASP A 102 -10.86 2.15 3.48
N LEU A 103 -9.54 2.26 3.71
CA LEU A 103 -8.53 1.38 3.12
C LEU A 103 -8.80 -0.11 3.38
N GLU A 104 -9.12 -0.46 4.63
CA GLU A 104 -9.36 -1.84 5.05
C GLU A 104 -10.54 -2.45 4.28
N THR A 105 -11.62 -1.67 4.10
CA THR A 105 -12.76 -2.06 3.26
C THR A 105 -12.38 -2.24 1.78
N VAL A 106 -11.59 -1.34 1.20
CA VAL A 106 -11.14 -1.45 -0.21
C VAL A 106 -10.30 -2.72 -0.41
N VAL A 107 -9.39 -3.00 0.53
CA VAL A 107 -8.56 -4.22 0.55
C VAL A 107 -9.45 -5.47 0.63
N ALA A 108 -10.42 -5.49 1.54
CA ALA A 108 -11.35 -6.61 1.69
C ALA A 108 -12.15 -6.86 0.41
N ILE A 109 -12.63 -5.81 -0.26
CA ILE A 109 -13.34 -5.90 -1.54
C ILE A 109 -12.44 -6.52 -2.62
N ALA A 110 -11.19 -6.07 -2.73
CA ALA A 110 -10.24 -6.58 -3.72
C ALA A 110 -10.00 -8.09 -3.56
N VAL A 111 -9.74 -8.54 -2.32
CA VAL A 111 -9.46 -9.94 -2.02
C VAL A 111 -10.67 -10.84 -2.25
N LEU A 112 -11.85 -10.41 -1.81
CA LEU A 112 -13.07 -11.22 -1.86
C LEU A 112 -13.66 -11.32 -3.27
N PHE A 113 -13.63 -10.23 -4.04
CA PHE A 113 -14.36 -10.15 -5.31
C PHE A 113 -13.46 -10.12 -6.54
N LYS A 114 -12.16 -9.84 -6.40
CA LYS A 114 -11.19 -9.83 -7.50
C LYS A 114 -11.73 -9.03 -8.70
N ASN A 115 -11.86 -9.66 -9.86
CA ASN A 115 -12.38 -9.04 -11.09
C ASN A 115 -13.78 -8.42 -10.96
N ASP A 116 -14.59 -8.84 -9.99
CA ASP A 116 -15.94 -8.33 -9.75
C ASP A 116 -15.98 -7.21 -8.69
N ALA A 117 -14.82 -6.71 -8.25
CA ALA A 117 -14.71 -5.63 -7.26
C ALA A 117 -15.32 -4.30 -7.73
N TYR A 118 -15.23 -3.99 -9.02
CA TYR A 118 -15.76 -2.74 -9.60
C TYR A 118 -17.29 -2.66 -9.62
N ASN A 119 -17.98 -3.81 -9.62
CA ASN A 119 -19.43 -3.85 -9.52
C ASN A 119 -19.86 -3.81 -8.05
N LEU A 120 -19.45 -2.76 -7.32
CA LEU A 120 -19.67 -2.66 -5.90
C LEU A 120 -21.16 -2.42 -5.58
N THR A 121 -21.70 -3.28 -4.72
CA THR A 121 -23.09 -3.22 -4.25
C THR A 121 -23.13 -3.23 -2.73
N ALA A 122 -24.25 -2.78 -2.15
CA ALA A 122 -24.46 -2.79 -0.71
C ALA A 122 -24.26 -4.19 -0.09
N ASP A 123 -24.65 -5.26 -0.80
CA ASP A 123 -24.42 -6.63 -0.34
C ASP A 123 -22.93 -7.01 -0.31
N LYS A 124 -22.15 -6.66 -1.34
CA LYS A 124 -20.70 -6.87 -1.37
C LYS A 124 -19.98 -6.09 -0.27
N LEU A 125 -20.41 -4.85 -0.04
CA LEU A 125 -19.90 -4.02 1.07
C LEU A 125 -20.20 -4.68 2.42
N ALA A 126 -21.41 -5.21 2.61
CA ALA A 126 -21.78 -5.91 3.84
C ALA A 126 -20.96 -7.19 4.04
N GLN A 127 -20.67 -7.93 2.97
CA GLN A 127 -19.80 -9.11 3.02
C GLN A 127 -18.35 -8.74 3.39
N ALA A 128 -17.80 -7.67 2.81
CA ALA A 128 -16.46 -7.18 3.15
C ALA A 128 -16.37 -6.79 4.63
N ARG A 129 -17.35 -6.03 5.14
CA ARG A 129 -17.42 -5.65 6.57
C ARG A 129 -17.55 -6.85 7.50
N ALA A 130 -18.35 -7.85 7.12
CA ALA A 130 -18.49 -9.06 7.91
C ALA A 130 -17.17 -9.84 8.06
N VAL A 131 -16.29 -9.79 7.05
CA VAL A 131 -14.96 -10.40 7.11
C VAL A 131 -14.00 -9.58 7.98
N ILE A 132 -14.09 -8.26 7.91
CA ILE A 132 -13.28 -7.33 8.72
C ILE A 132 -13.64 -7.47 10.21
N ASP A 133 -14.93 -7.44 10.52
CA ASP A 133 -15.46 -7.53 11.90
C ASP A 133 -15.42 -8.96 12.47
N GLY A 134 -15.13 -9.96 11.62
CA GLY A 134 -15.09 -11.37 11.99
C GLY A 134 -14.06 -11.64 13.10
N ILE A 135 -14.41 -12.51 14.05
CA ILE A 135 -13.52 -12.85 15.17
C ILE A 135 -13.13 -14.32 15.09
N GLY A 136 -11.81 -14.57 15.04
CA GLY A 136 -11.24 -15.92 14.99
C GLY A 136 -10.93 -16.42 13.58
N GLU A 137 -10.23 -17.55 13.51
CA GLU A 137 -9.61 -18.10 12.29
C GLU A 137 -10.64 -18.49 11.20
N ALA A 138 -11.87 -18.82 11.59
CA ALA A 138 -12.92 -19.23 10.65
C ALA A 138 -13.64 -18.06 9.96
N GLU A 139 -13.61 -16.86 10.57
CA GLU A 139 -14.36 -15.69 10.09
C GLU A 139 -13.43 -14.61 9.53
N ARG A 140 -12.21 -14.48 10.06
CA ARG A 140 -11.18 -13.59 9.51
C ARG A 140 -10.57 -14.15 8.24
N ASN A 141 -10.19 -13.26 7.34
CA ASN A 141 -9.49 -13.62 6.13
C ASN A 141 -8.02 -13.20 6.22
N GLY A 142 -7.12 -14.16 6.42
CA GLY A 142 -5.68 -13.90 6.55
C GLY A 142 -5.05 -13.22 5.33
N GLN A 143 -5.65 -13.35 4.13
CA GLN A 143 -5.20 -12.63 2.94
C GLN A 143 -5.58 -11.14 3.02
N VAL A 144 -6.78 -10.81 3.51
CA VAL A 144 -7.20 -9.43 3.78
C VAL A 144 -6.28 -8.80 4.82
N ASP A 145 -6.06 -9.50 5.93
CA ASP A 145 -5.20 -9.02 7.04
C ASP A 145 -3.77 -8.75 6.59
N ALA A 146 -3.18 -9.69 5.84
CA ALA A 146 -1.81 -9.55 5.38
C ALA A 146 -1.64 -8.43 4.34
N LEU A 147 -2.64 -8.23 3.48
CA LEU A 147 -2.63 -7.14 2.51
C LEU A 147 -2.85 -5.78 3.18
N ASP A 148 -3.79 -5.68 4.12
CA ASP A 148 -4.01 -4.46 4.90
C ASP A 148 -2.75 -4.08 5.70
N CYS A 149 -2.14 -5.04 6.41
CA CYS A 149 -0.86 -4.84 7.10
C CYS A 149 0.26 -4.36 6.16
N ALA A 150 0.34 -4.90 4.95
CA ALA A 150 1.37 -4.52 3.99
C ALA A 150 1.22 -3.06 3.54
N LEU A 151 -0.01 -2.62 3.32
CA LEU A 151 -0.36 -1.28 2.82
C LEU A 151 -0.44 -0.22 3.92
N GLN A 152 -0.71 -0.61 5.16
CA GLN A 152 -0.89 0.31 6.27
C GLN A 152 0.37 1.17 6.50
N GLY A 153 0.16 2.50 6.55
CA GLY A 153 1.21 3.48 6.84
C GLY A 153 2.09 3.85 5.64
N LEU A 154 1.79 3.36 4.43
CA LEU A 154 2.48 3.78 3.21
C LEU A 154 2.12 5.23 2.83
N PRO A 155 3.09 6.16 2.74
CA PRO A 155 2.82 7.54 2.35
C PRO A 155 2.36 7.67 0.89
N GLU A 156 2.77 6.75 0.02
CA GLU A 156 2.44 6.72 -1.40
C GLU A 156 0.94 6.52 -1.68
N LEU A 157 0.19 5.96 -0.71
CA LEU A 157 -1.26 5.77 -0.84
C LEU A 157 -2.06 7.03 -0.56
N LYS A 158 -1.53 7.98 0.21
CA LYS A 158 -2.25 9.19 0.64
C LYS A 158 -2.80 10.06 -0.49
N PRO A 159 -2.09 10.29 -1.61
CA PRO A 159 -2.62 11.09 -2.71
C PRO A 159 -3.52 10.30 -3.67
N LEU A 160 -3.65 8.98 -3.51
CA LEU A 160 -4.35 8.13 -4.47
C LEU A 160 -5.85 8.08 -4.18
N THR A 161 -6.64 7.99 -5.24
CA THR A 161 -8.07 7.66 -5.17
C THR A 161 -8.25 6.19 -4.78
N ASN A 162 -9.37 5.86 -4.15
CA ASN A 162 -9.66 4.48 -3.75
C ASN A 162 -9.78 3.53 -4.94
N ALA A 163 -10.20 4.01 -6.12
CA ALA A 163 -10.18 3.23 -7.36
C ALA A 163 -8.74 2.78 -7.74
N VAL A 164 -7.76 3.68 -7.64
CA VAL A 164 -6.35 3.36 -7.93
C VAL A 164 -5.78 2.41 -6.85
N ILE A 165 -6.16 2.61 -5.59
CA ILE A 165 -5.80 1.69 -4.51
C ILE A 165 -6.42 0.30 -4.76
N LEU A 166 -7.64 0.23 -5.28
CA LEU A 166 -8.27 -1.03 -5.67
C LEU A 166 -7.49 -1.73 -6.79
N ASP A 167 -7.11 -1.02 -7.86
CA ASP A 167 -6.27 -1.57 -8.93
C ASP A 167 -4.95 -2.15 -8.39
N LEU A 168 -4.28 -1.39 -7.51
CA LEU A 168 -3.07 -1.87 -6.82
C LEU A 168 -3.34 -3.16 -6.05
N CYS A 169 -4.41 -3.20 -5.26
CA CYS A 169 -4.77 -4.39 -4.48
C CYS A 169 -5.08 -5.60 -5.39
N LEU A 170 -5.75 -5.38 -6.53
CA LEU A 170 -6.06 -6.44 -7.49
C LEU A 170 -4.79 -7.02 -8.12
N GLU A 171 -3.83 -6.16 -8.48
CA GLU A 171 -2.55 -6.61 -9.02
C GLU A 171 -1.74 -7.39 -7.97
N MET A 172 -1.72 -6.92 -6.71
CA MET A 172 -1.08 -7.66 -5.61
C MET A 172 -1.75 -9.01 -5.34
N VAL A 173 -3.08 -9.08 -5.43
CA VAL A 173 -3.83 -10.34 -5.27
C VAL A 173 -3.59 -11.30 -6.45
N ALA A 174 -3.37 -10.78 -7.66
CA ALA A 174 -3.02 -11.59 -8.83
C ALA A 174 -1.64 -12.25 -8.68
N ASN A 175 -0.68 -11.55 -8.06
CA ASN A 175 0.69 -12.01 -7.85
C ASN A 175 0.90 -12.64 -6.45
N TRP A 176 -0.17 -12.98 -5.74
CA TRP A 176 -0.14 -13.29 -4.30
C TRP A 176 0.86 -14.38 -3.88
N ASP A 177 0.97 -15.44 -4.68
CA ASP A 177 1.81 -16.59 -4.38
C ASP A 177 3.32 -16.28 -4.55
N ASP A 178 3.65 -15.25 -5.35
CA ASP A 178 5.03 -14.83 -5.62
C ASP A 178 5.57 -13.84 -4.57
N ILE A 179 4.69 -13.25 -3.75
CA ILE A 179 5.03 -12.27 -2.71
C ILE A 179 4.63 -12.78 -1.31
N PRO A 180 5.24 -13.86 -0.76
CA PRO A 180 4.70 -14.59 0.38
C PRO A 180 4.81 -13.87 1.74
N GLY A 181 5.69 -12.88 1.93
CA GLY A 181 5.82 -12.14 3.20
C GLY A 181 5.30 -10.69 3.15
N ILE A 182 5.04 -10.10 4.32
CA ILE A 182 4.44 -8.76 4.44
C ILE A 182 5.39 -7.70 3.90
N THR A 183 6.70 -7.87 4.14
CA THR A 183 7.74 -6.98 3.62
C THR A 183 7.79 -7.02 2.09
N GLU A 184 7.81 -8.21 1.50
CA GLU A 184 7.84 -8.41 0.05
C GLU A 184 6.59 -7.83 -0.61
N ARG A 185 5.41 -7.99 0.02
CA ARG A 185 4.17 -7.36 -0.45
C ARG A 185 4.26 -5.84 -0.44
N ARG A 186 4.81 -5.27 0.62
CA ARG A 186 5.00 -3.82 0.71
C ARG A 186 5.97 -3.31 -0.36
N GLU A 187 7.09 -3.99 -0.55
CA GLU A 187 8.07 -3.63 -1.57
C GLU A 187 7.47 -3.73 -2.97
N PHE A 188 6.69 -4.77 -3.24
CA PHE A 188 5.97 -4.95 -4.50
C PHE A 188 4.92 -3.85 -4.73
N ALA A 189 4.15 -3.47 -3.70
CA ALA A 189 3.21 -2.36 -3.79
C ALA A 189 3.90 -1.04 -4.15
N VAL A 190 5.03 -0.74 -3.50
CA VAL A 190 5.83 0.45 -3.77
C VAL A 190 6.44 0.38 -5.18
N ALA A 191 6.89 -0.80 -5.63
CA ALA A 191 7.38 -0.99 -6.99
C ALA A 191 6.30 -0.68 -8.03
N LEU A 192 5.09 -1.24 -7.88
CA LEU A 192 3.95 -0.96 -8.78
C LEU A 192 3.58 0.53 -8.80
N LEU A 193 3.56 1.18 -7.64
CA LEU A 193 3.27 2.62 -7.55
C LEU A 193 4.36 3.48 -8.19
N ASN A 194 5.61 3.03 -8.19
CA ASN A 194 6.72 3.72 -8.86
C ASN A 194 6.81 3.39 -10.36
N GLU A 195 6.38 2.20 -10.78
CA GLU A 195 6.21 1.82 -12.18
C GLU A 195 5.06 2.62 -12.82
N GLY A 196 3.97 2.83 -12.08
CA GLY A 196 2.85 3.70 -12.48
C GLY A 196 3.24 5.17 -12.68
N LYS A 197 4.28 5.68 -11.99
CA LYS A 197 4.84 7.02 -12.24
C LYS A 197 5.57 7.15 -13.58
N GLN A 198 5.86 6.06 -14.29
CA GLN A 198 6.44 6.13 -15.63
C GLN A 198 5.39 6.22 -16.75
N THR A 199 4.09 6.17 -16.43
CA THR A 199 3.03 6.20 -17.46
C THR A 199 1.87 7.14 -17.08
N THR A 200 1.80 8.28 -17.79
CA THR A 200 0.68 9.23 -17.91
C THR A 200 0.36 10.23 -16.78
N GLU A 201 1.26 11.19 -16.56
CA GLU A 201 1.01 12.65 -16.51
C GLU A 201 2.40 13.33 -16.61
N PRO A 202 2.64 14.40 -17.38
CA PRO A 202 3.96 15.03 -17.42
C PRO A 202 4.19 15.79 -16.11
N GLU A 203 4.63 15.07 -15.07
CA GLU A 203 5.32 15.64 -13.93
C GLU A 203 6.60 16.32 -14.45
N PRO A 204 6.89 17.57 -14.08
CA PRO A 204 8.04 18.30 -14.60
C PRO A 204 9.29 17.49 -14.33
N GLU A 205 10.08 17.26 -15.40
CA GLU A 205 11.38 16.60 -15.32
C GLU A 205 12.16 17.18 -14.12
N PRO A 206 12.78 16.34 -13.27
CA PRO A 206 13.56 16.82 -12.14
C PRO A 206 14.59 17.81 -12.66
N GLU A 207 14.52 19.08 -12.24
CA GLU A 207 15.35 20.18 -12.73
C GLU A 207 16.79 19.68 -12.94
N PRO A 208 17.24 19.48 -14.19
CA PRO A 208 18.61 19.10 -14.47
C PRO A 208 19.56 20.10 -13.82
N GLU A 209 20.67 19.59 -13.28
CA GLU A 209 21.72 20.40 -12.69
C GLU A 209 22.08 21.61 -13.59
N PRO A 210 22.44 22.78 -13.04
CA PRO A 210 22.64 24.01 -13.81
C PRO A 210 23.58 23.88 -15.03
N GLU A 211 24.51 22.92 -14.98
CA GLU A 211 25.43 22.62 -16.08
C GLU A 211 24.74 21.99 -17.30
N PHE A 212 23.68 21.20 -17.10
CA PHE A 212 22.92 20.55 -18.18
C PHE A 212 22.13 21.57 -19.00
N TYR A 213 21.46 22.52 -18.34
CA TYR A 213 20.74 23.60 -19.04
C TYR A 213 21.68 24.54 -19.79
N ALA A 214 22.88 24.80 -19.26
CA ALA A 214 23.90 25.57 -19.97
C ALA A 214 24.36 24.85 -21.24
N ALA A 215 24.68 23.56 -21.15
CA ALA A 215 25.05 22.74 -22.31
C ALA A 215 23.91 22.67 -23.36
N LEU A 216 22.67 22.53 -22.91
CA LEU A 216 21.50 22.48 -23.78
C LEU A 216 21.22 23.82 -24.46
N TYR A 217 21.39 24.93 -23.74
CA TYR A 217 21.27 26.27 -24.32
C TYR A 217 22.33 26.48 -25.42
N ASP A 218 23.58 26.10 -25.15
CA ASP A 218 24.66 26.19 -26.14
C ASP A 218 24.38 25.32 -27.37
N GLN A 219 23.90 24.09 -27.18
CA GLN A 219 23.53 23.20 -28.27
C GLN A 219 22.39 23.77 -29.12
N THR A 220 21.35 24.30 -28.46
CA THR A 220 20.19 24.93 -29.12
C THR A 220 20.61 26.19 -29.89
N GLN A 221 21.50 27.00 -29.30
CA GLN A 221 22.07 28.18 -29.95
C GLN A 221 22.86 27.79 -31.20
N GLN A 222 23.68 26.74 -31.12
CA GLN A 222 24.46 26.24 -32.25
C GLN A 222 23.55 25.70 -33.37
N ALA A 223 22.49 24.96 -33.05
CA ALA A 223 21.55 24.44 -34.03
C ALA A 223 20.81 25.57 -34.78
N LEU A 224 20.31 26.58 -34.06
CA LEU A 224 19.67 27.75 -34.68
C LEU A 224 20.66 28.60 -35.49
N LEU A 225 21.91 28.75 -35.03
CA LEU A 225 22.96 29.41 -35.80
C LEU A 225 23.31 28.63 -37.08
N ARG A 226 23.30 27.30 -37.02
CA ARG A 226 23.51 26.43 -38.19
C ARG A 226 22.43 26.66 -39.24
N LEU A 227 21.15 26.64 -38.84
CA LEU A 227 20.03 26.99 -39.71
C LEU A 227 20.19 28.39 -40.33
N ALA A 228 20.49 29.39 -39.51
CA ALA A 228 20.66 30.76 -39.97
C ALA A 228 21.82 30.94 -40.96
N LYS A 229 22.90 30.17 -40.80
CA LYS A 229 24.05 30.17 -41.72
C LYS A 229 23.78 29.37 -42.99
N GLY A 230 23.01 28.28 -42.92
CA GLY A 230 22.64 27.43 -44.06
C GLY A 230 21.50 27.97 -44.93
N GLY A 231 21.10 29.23 -44.77
CA GLY A 231 20.05 29.86 -45.59
C GLY A 231 18.65 29.80 -45.00
N TYR A 232 18.44 29.03 -43.92
CA TYR A 232 17.15 28.86 -43.23
C TYR A 232 16.93 29.89 -42.12
N ARG A 233 17.27 31.17 -42.37
CA ARG A 233 17.12 32.25 -41.36
C ARG A 233 15.67 32.44 -40.92
N ASN A 234 14.73 32.40 -41.86
CA ASN A 234 13.30 32.57 -41.58
C ASN A 234 12.76 31.42 -40.72
N GLU A 235 13.22 30.18 -40.97
CA GLU A 235 12.88 29.02 -40.15
C GLU A 235 13.45 29.13 -38.74
N ALA A 236 14.73 29.52 -38.60
CA ALA A 236 15.34 29.72 -37.29
C ALA A 236 14.58 30.78 -36.46
N THR A 237 14.18 31.90 -37.07
CA THR A 237 13.35 32.90 -36.40
C THR A 237 11.92 32.42 -36.16
N GLY A 238 11.36 31.63 -37.07
CA GLY A 238 10.03 31.06 -36.95
C GLY A 238 9.93 30.09 -35.78
N ILE A 239 10.96 29.27 -35.55
CA ILE A 239 11.06 28.36 -34.41
C ILE A 239 11.04 29.17 -33.11
N VAL A 240 11.89 30.20 -32.96
CA VAL A 240 11.91 31.05 -31.76
C VAL A 240 10.56 31.74 -31.53
N HIS A 241 9.92 32.21 -32.61
CA HIS A 241 8.61 32.88 -32.54
C HIS A 241 7.47 31.93 -32.12
N LYS A 242 7.55 30.62 -32.42
CA LYS A 242 6.56 29.63 -31.96
C LYS A 242 6.47 29.56 -30.43
N PHE A 243 7.56 29.90 -29.73
CA PHE A 243 7.60 29.98 -28.26
C PHE A 243 7.30 31.38 -27.72
N GLY A 244 6.78 32.30 -28.56
CA GLY A 244 6.43 33.66 -28.15
C GLY A 244 7.63 34.58 -27.87
N ALA A 245 8.83 34.15 -28.26
CA ALA A 245 10.09 34.85 -27.97
C ALA A 245 10.65 35.58 -29.20
N LYS A 246 11.51 36.58 -28.96
CA LYS A 246 12.26 37.28 -30.02
C LYS A 246 13.69 36.75 -30.20
N LYS A 247 14.26 36.17 -29.14
CA LYS A 247 15.60 35.57 -29.09
C LYS A 247 15.56 34.33 -28.19
N LEU A 248 16.52 33.43 -28.40
CA LEU A 248 16.61 32.16 -27.64
C LEU A 248 16.63 32.37 -26.11
N GLY A 249 17.33 33.40 -25.63
CA GLY A 249 17.41 33.70 -24.19
C GLY A 249 16.11 34.20 -23.54
N ASP A 250 15.06 34.51 -24.32
CA ASP A 250 13.73 34.84 -23.78
C ASP A 250 12.84 33.58 -23.66
N ILE A 251 13.33 32.42 -24.11
CA ILE A 251 12.61 31.14 -24.01
C ILE A 251 12.91 30.51 -22.64
N PRO A 252 11.89 30.07 -21.88
CA PRO A 252 12.11 29.32 -20.64
C PRO A 252 13.01 28.11 -20.85
N GLN A 253 13.90 27.83 -19.89
CA GLN A 253 14.90 26.77 -20.00
C GLN A 253 14.26 25.38 -20.27
N GLU A 254 13.09 25.14 -19.70
CA GLU A 254 12.27 23.93 -19.91
C GLU A 254 11.84 23.71 -21.37
N LYS A 255 11.81 24.76 -22.19
CA LYS A 255 11.40 24.70 -23.59
C LYS A 255 12.57 24.58 -24.57
N LEU A 256 13.81 24.68 -24.09
CA LEU A 256 15.02 24.53 -24.91
C LEU A 256 15.14 23.17 -25.61
N PRO A 257 14.80 22.01 -25.00
CA PRO A 257 14.88 20.72 -25.71
C PRO A 257 13.93 20.66 -26.92
N GLU A 258 12.76 21.29 -26.80
CA GLU A 258 11.76 21.34 -27.87
C GLU A 258 12.21 22.25 -29.02
N VAL A 259 12.81 23.39 -28.69
CA VAL A 259 13.45 24.29 -29.66
C VAL A 259 14.57 23.58 -30.41
N LEU A 260 15.44 22.84 -29.70
CA LEU A 260 16.53 22.08 -30.30
C LEU A 260 16.01 21.04 -31.29
N LYS A 261 15.01 20.23 -30.89
CA LYS A 261 14.39 19.24 -31.77
C LYS A 261 13.80 19.88 -33.03
N LEU A 262 13.11 21.01 -32.90
CA LEU A 262 12.58 21.73 -34.07
C LEU A 262 13.69 22.30 -34.96
N ALA A 263 14.78 22.78 -34.37
CA ALA A 263 15.93 23.29 -35.12
C ALA A 263 16.69 22.17 -35.86
N GLU A 264 16.81 20.99 -35.26
CA GLU A 264 17.37 19.80 -35.90
C GLU A 264 16.46 19.27 -37.00
N ALA A 265 15.15 19.19 -36.77
CA ALA A 265 14.18 18.73 -37.77
C ALA A 265 14.07 19.68 -38.97
N ALA A 266 14.22 20.99 -38.76
CA ALA A 266 14.25 21.97 -39.85
C ALA A 266 15.54 21.91 -40.68
N TRP A 267 16.57 21.22 -40.18
CA TRP A 267 17.83 21.00 -40.89
C TRP A 267 17.78 19.64 -41.62
N VAL A 268 17.38 19.66 -42.89
CA VAL A 268 17.50 18.48 -43.76
C VAL A 268 18.94 18.43 -44.28
N GLU A 269 19.69 17.39 -43.92
CA GLU A 269 20.96 17.07 -44.59
C GLU A 269 20.65 16.66 -46.04
N GLU A 270 20.99 17.53 -47.00
CA GLU A 270 21.20 17.15 -48.41
C GLU A 270 22.60 16.56 -48.60
#